data_AF-A0A314V0R0-F1
#
_entry.id   AF-A0A314V0R0-F1
#
_cell.length_a   1.000
_cell.length_b   1.000
_cell.length_c   1.000
_cell.angle_alpha   90.00
_cell.angle_beta   90.00
_cell.angle_gamma   90.00
#
_symmetry.space_group_name_H-M   'P 1'
#
loop_
_entity.id
_entity.type
_entity.pdbx_description
1 polymer ?
#
loop_
_entity_poly.entity_id
_entity_poly.type
_entity_poly.pdbx_seq_one_letter_code
_entity_poly.pdbx_strand_id
1 'polypeptide(L)'
;MNHVWKKISDTIDWRPEDIPHIPKIRYALLKRLSKRCRNYKAELKRRYYSPYVGSPRRFICGDKRVDNDQWRQMVDYWDSDPANKCDKNVENRKKQTMSHTGGTKTFVRYHAEYEQEHGRAPDPIEFFDLVHKRHDENNSWIDDASEQIAVVGYTVPS
;
A
#
# COMPACT_ATOMS: atom_id res chain seq x y z
N MET A 1 -6.66 -5.53 17.88
CA MET A 1 -5.57 -4.64 18.32
C MET A 1 -5.83 -3.99 19.68
N ASN A 2 -7.06 -3.58 20.01
CA ASN A 2 -7.36 -2.98 21.32
C ASN A 2 -7.06 -3.91 22.51
N HIS A 3 -7.34 -5.21 22.38
CA HIS A 3 -7.00 -6.19 23.43
C HIS A 3 -5.48 -6.33 23.65
N VAL A 4 -4.68 -6.24 22.58
CA VAL A 4 -3.20 -6.30 22.65
C VAL A 4 -2.67 -5.06 23.35
N TRP A 5 -3.18 -3.88 22.96
CA TRP A 5 -2.81 -2.63 23.62
C TRP A 5 -3.18 -2.63 25.09
N LYS A 6 -4.39 -3.07 25.44
CA LYS A 6 -4.85 -3.18 26.83
C LYS A 6 -3.88 -4.03 27.66
N LYS A 7 -3.57 -5.25 27.20
CA LYS A 7 -2.62 -6.14 27.90
C LYS A 7 -1.24 -5.52 28.11
N ILE A 8 -0.71 -4.81 27.10
CA ILE A 8 0.58 -4.12 27.21
C ILE A 8 0.50 -2.94 28.17
N SER A 9 -0.55 -2.12 28.04
CA SER A 9 -0.78 -0.93 28.85
C SER A 9 -0.93 -1.28 30.32
N ASP A 10 -1.62 -2.38 30.62
CA ASP A 10 -1.84 -2.88 31.99
C ASP A 10 -0.55 -3.45 32.61
N THR A 11 0.49 -3.72 31.80
CA THR A 11 1.80 -4.23 32.28
C THR A 11 2.80 -3.11 32.54
N ILE A 12 2.55 -1.90 32.02
CA ILE A 12 3.45 -0.76 32.16
C ILE A 12 3.05 0.02 33.41
N ASP A 13 4.02 0.25 34.29
CA ASP A 13 3.86 1.21 35.38
C ASP A 13 4.05 2.63 34.83
N TRP A 14 2.95 3.36 34.67
CA TRP A 14 2.93 4.67 34.02
C TRP A 14 3.33 5.75 35.01
N ARG A 15 4.33 6.56 34.65
CA ARG A 15 4.67 7.74 35.42
C ARG A 15 3.78 8.92 35.03
N PRO A 16 3.56 9.91 35.92
CA PRO A 16 2.76 11.09 35.59
C PRO A 16 3.23 11.82 34.31
N GLU A 17 4.53 11.80 34.04
CA GLU A 17 5.15 12.45 32.86
C GLU A 17 4.85 11.70 31.55
N ASP A 18 4.53 10.41 31.63
CA ASP A 18 4.21 9.57 30.47
C ASP A 18 2.77 9.76 30.01
N ILE A 19 1.86 10.20 30.89
CA ILE A 19 0.42 10.31 30.63
C ILE A 19 0.11 11.14 29.36
N PRO A 20 0.70 12.34 29.17
CA PRO A 20 0.49 13.14 27.95
C PRO A 20 1.04 12.44 26.68
N HIS A 21 1.99 11.52 26.85
CA HIS A 21 2.72 10.86 25.78
C HIS A 21 2.16 9.48 25.41
N ILE A 22 1.20 8.94 26.17
CA ILE A 22 0.59 7.62 25.95
C ILE A 22 0.18 7.40 24.47
N PRO A 23 -0.46 8.36 23.76
CA PRO A 23 -0.82 8.15 22.35
C PRO A 23 0.40 7.90 21.44
N LYS A 24 1.48 8.66 21.64
CA LYS A 24 2.73 8.51 20.88
C LYS A 24 3.42 7.20 21.22
N ILE A 25 3.46 6.85 22.51
CA ILE A 25 4.03 5.58 23.02
C ILE A 25 3.26 4.39 22.45
N ARG A 26 1.93 4.44 22.49
CA ARG A 26 1.04 3.43 21.89
C ARG A 26 1.34 3.23 20.42
N TYR A 27 1.38 4.31 19.64
CA TYR A 27 1.66 4.23 18.22
C TYR A 27 3.02 3.59 17.94
N ALA A 28 4.07 4.03 18.63
CA ALA A 28 5.43 3.51 18.45
C ALA A 28 5.52 2.01 18.79
N LEU A 29 4.91 1.58 19.90
CA LEU A 29 4.91 0.18 20.33
C LEU A 29 4.12 -0.71 19.37
N LEU A 30 2.90 -0.32 19.01
CA LEU A 30 2.09 -1.08 18.06
C LEU A 30 2.77 -1.18 16.68
N LYS A 31 3.44 -0.13 16.23
CA LYS A 31 4.23 -0.15 14.99
C LYS A 31 5.39 -1.14 15.06
N ARG A 32 6.15 -1.15 16.15
CA ARG A 32 7.27 -2.09 16.39
C ARG A 32 6.77 -3.54 16.47
N LEU A 33 5.70 -3.79 17.21
CA LEU A 33 5.09 -5.12 17.35
C LEU A 33 4.56 -5.64 16.01
N SER A 34 3.87 -4.78 15.25
CA SER A 34 3.37 -5.12 13.92
C SER A 34 4.51 -5.48 12.97
N LYS A 35 5.63 -4.76 13.02
CA LYS A 35 6.84 -5.10 12.26
C LYS A 35 7.40 -6.46 12.67
N ARG A 36 7.54 -6.71 13.97
CA ARG A 36 8.06 -7.99 14.49
C ARG A 36 7.16 -9.17 14.12
N CYS A 37 5.84 -9.01 14.22
CA CYS A 37 4.86 -10.02 13.81
C CYS A 37 4.96 -10.33 12.32
N ARG A 38 5.05 -9.30 11.46
CA ARG A 38 5.23 -9.50 10.01
C ARG A 38 6.53 -10.23 9.68
N ASN A 39 7.64 -9.82 10.28
CA ASN A 39 8.94 -10.46 10.07
C ASN A 39 8.94 -11.93 10.52
N TYR A 40 8.34 -12.21 11.68
CA TYR A 40 8.24 -13.56 12.19
C TYR A 40 7.39 -14.46 11.27
N LYS A 41 6.22 -13.99 10.82
CA LYS A 41 5.39 -14.72 9.84
C LYS A 41 6.13 -14.96 8.52
N ALA A 42 6.88 -13.97 8.04
CA ALA A 42 7.69 -14.12 6.82
C ALA A 42 8.80 -15.17 6.98
N GLU A 43 9.45 -15.19 8.14
CA GLU A 43 10.46 -16.20 8.47
C GLU A 43 9.85 -17.61 8.55
N LEU A 44 8.70 -17.76 9.20
CA LEU A 44 7.98 -19.03 9.25
C LEU A 44 7.60 -19.50 7.84
N LYS A 45 7.06 -18.59 6.99
CA LYS A 45 6.75 -18.90 5.59
C LYS A 45 7.99 -19.43 4.87
N ARG A 46 9.12 -18.73 4.98
CA ARG A 46 10.38 -19.11 4.33
C ARG A 46 10.91 -20.46 4.80
N ARG A 47 10.82 -20.77 6.10
CA ARG A 47 11.42 -21.98 6.68
C ARG A 47 10.53 -23.22 6.56
N TYR A 48 9.22 -23.07 6.74
CA TYR A 48 8.30 -24.20 6.94
C TYR A 48 7.20 -24.30 5.88
N TYR A 49 6.99 -23.28 5.05
CA TYR A 49 6.02 -23.33 3.96
C TYR A 49 6.71 -23.42 2.59
N SER A 50 7.54 -22.43 2.23
CA SER A 50 8.14 -22.30 0.90
C SER A 50 8.90 -23.55 0.39
N PRO A 51 9.69 -24.28 1.23
CA PRO A 51 10.37 -25.49 0.77
C PRO A 51 9.46 -26.70 0.56
N TYR A 52 8.22 -26.65 1.04
CA TYR A 52 7.27 -27.78 1.04
C TYR A 52 5.97 -27.47 0.29
N VAL A 53 5.97 -26.43 -0.55
CA VAL A 53 4.84 -26.12 -1.44
C VAL A 53 4.54 -27.36 -2.30
N GLY A 54 3.26 -27.72 -2.42
CA GLY A 54 2.81 -28.93 -3.11
C GLY A 54 2.90 -30.22 -2.30
N SER A 55 3.54 -30.21 -1.12
CA SER A 55 3.62 -31.37 -0.21
C SER A 55 2.70 -31.18 1.00
N PRO A 56 2.08 -32.25 1.55
CA PRO A 56 1.35 -32.20 2.82
C PRO A 56 2.21 -31.71 4.01
N ARG A 57 3.55 -31.80 3.90
CA ARG A 57 4.46 -31.36 4.97
C ARG A 57 4.34 -29.87 5.30
N ARG A 58 3.89 -29.03 4.37
CA ARG A 58 3.71 -27.59 4.61
C ARG A 58 2.70 -27.26 5.72
N PHE A 59 1.78 -28.17 6.05
CA PHE A 59 0.82 -28.00 7.15
C PHE A 59 1.42 -28.21 8.54
N ILE A 60 2.71 -28.55 8.64
CA ILE A 60 3.39 -28.79 9.91
C ILE A 60 4.39 -27.66 10.15
N CYS A 61 4.11 -26.82 11.16
CA CYS A 61 5.06 -25.82 11.61
C CYS A 61 6.13 -26.47 12.49
N GLY A 62 7.40 -26.18 12.24
CA GLY A 62 8.49 -26.67 13.10
C GLY A 62 8.75 -25.82 14.34
N ASP A 63 7.95 -24.77 14.58
CA ASP A 63 8.11 -23.85 15.71
C ASP A 63 7.00 -24.04 16.75
N LYS A 64 7.39 -24.47 17.96
CA LYS A 64 6.47 -24.77 19.08
C LYS A 64 5.69 -23.55 19.58
N ARG A 65 6.11 -22.33 19.22
CA ARG A 65 5.43 -21.08 19.61
C ARG A 65 4.21 -20.79 18.76
N VAL A 66 4.06 -21.48 17.64
CA VAL A 66 2.95 -21.31 16.70
C VAL A 66 1.93 -22.39 16.97
N ASP A 67 0.70 -21.98 17.21
CA ASP A 67 -0.42 -22.91 17.32
C ASP A 67 -0.70 -23.59 15.96
N ASN A 68 -1.04 -24.88 15.99
CA ASN A 68 -1.23 -25.68 14.77
C ASN A 68 -2.42 -25.19 13.92
N ASP A 69 -3.50 -24.77 14.56
CA ASP A 69 -4.68 -24.28 13.84
C ASP A 69 -4.43 -22.89 13.26
N GLN A 70 -3.69 -22.03 13.97
CA GLN A 70 -3.20 -20.77 13.42
C GLN A 70 -2.26 -20.98 12.22
N TRP A 71 -1.38 -21.98 12.28
CA TRP A 71 -0.49 -22.32 11.17
C TRP A 71 -1.27 -22.80 9.95
N ARG A 72 -2.24 -23.72 10.13
CA ARG A 72 -3.10 -24.20 9.04
C ARG A 72 -3.81 -23.04 8.34
N GLN A 73 -4.42 -22.13 9.10
CA GLN A 73 -5.05 -20.94 8.53
C GLN A 73 -4.07 -20.05 7.75
N MET A 74 -2.81 -19.94 8.21
CA MET A 74 -1.78 -19.22 7.46
C MET A 74 -1.38 -19.93 6.17
N VAL A 75 -1.26 -21.26 6.20
CA VAL A 75 -0.97 -22.07 5.02
C VAL A 75 -2.12 -21.99 4.03
N ASP A 76 -3.37 -22.12 4.47
CA ASP A 76 -4.54 -21.98 3.62
C ASP A 76 -4.61 -20.58 2.99
N TYR A 77 -4.29 -19.53 3.76
CA TYR A 77 -4.16 -18.17 3.24
C TYR A 77 -3.04 -18.06 2.19
N TRP A 78 -1.95 -18.82 2.32
CA TRP A 78 -0.85 -18.78 1.34
C TRP A 78 -1.07 -19.70 0.12
N ASP A 79 -1.82 -20.78 0.27
CA ASP A 79 -2.23 -21.65 -0.83
C ASP A 79 -3.34 -20.95 -1.64
N SER A 80 -4.23 -20.23 -0.94
CA SER A 80 -5.18 -19.29 -1.57
C SER A 80 -4.55 -17.95 -1.92
N ASP A 81 -3.24 -17.76 -1.67
CA ASP A 81 -2.61 -16.43 -1.71
C ASP A 81 -2.93 -15.77 -3.05
N PRO A 82 -3.35 -14.50 -3.03
CA PRO A 82 -3.10 -13.59 -4.12
C PRO A 82 -1.60 -13.35 -4.38
N ALA A 83 -0.70 -14.35 -4.34
CA ALA A 83 0.62 -14.28 -4.95
C ALA A 83 0.50 -13.90 -6.43
N ASN A 84 -0.58 -14.37 -7.07
CA ASN A 84 -1.12 -13.85 -8.31
C ASN A 84 -1.24 -12.31 -8.33
N LYS A 85 -1.72 -11.63 -7.28
CA LYS A 85 -1.78 -10.16 -7.24
C LYS A 85 -0.42 -9.50 -7.07
N CYS A 86 0.52 -10.09 -6.32
CA CYS A 86 1.87 -9.50 -6.23
C CYS A 86 2.57 -9.57 -7.59
N ASP A 87 2.55 -10.74 -8.22
CA ASP A 87 3.15 -10.96 -9.53
C ASP A 87 2.38 -10.16 -10.60
N LYS A 88 1.04 -10.15 -10.56
CA LYS A 88 0.23 -9.26 -11.42
C LYS A 88 0.50 -7.80 -11.16
N ASN A 89 0.78 -7.37 -9.93
CA ASN A 89 1.13 -5.97 -9.65
C ASN A 89 2.51 -5.63 -10.21
N VAL A 90 3.47 -6.57 -10.18
CA VAL A 90 4.77 -6.40 -10.85
C VAL A 90 4.57 -6.32 -12.37
N GLU A 91 3.78 -7.21 -12.96
CA GLU A 91 3.48 -7.19 -14.40
C GLU A 91 2.68 -5.95 -14.81
N ASN A 92 1.67 -5.53 -14.02
CA ASN A 92 0.91 -4.30 -14.25
C ASN A 92 1.81 -3.07 -14.14
N ARG A 93 2.76 -3.08 -13.20
CA ARG A 93 3.76 -2.01 -13.07
C ARG A 93 4.71 -1.97 -14.26
N LYS A 94 5.11 -3.12 -14.81
CA LYS A 94 5.89 -3.19 -16.06
C LYS A 94 5.10 -2.68 -17.27
N LYS A 95 3.78 -2.93 -17.29
CA LYS A 95 2.86 -2.47 -18.34
C LYS A 95 2.44 -1.01 -18.21
N GLN A 96 2.70 -0.37 -17.06
CA GLN A 96 2.42 1.04 -16.86
C GLN A 96 3.42 1.87 -17.69
N THR A 97 2.98 2.35 -18.85
CA THR A 97 3.79 3.14 -19.78
C THR A 97 3.77 4.63 -19.48
N MET A 98 2.78 5.10 -18.71
CA MET A 98 2.55 6.51 -18.43
C MET A 98 2.26 6.74 -16.95
N SER A 99 2.98 7.68 -16.35
CA SER A 99 2.84 8.04 -14.94
C SER A 99 1.96 9.27 -14.80
N HIS A 100 1.16 9.35 -13.73
CA HIS A 100 0.40 10.56 -13.39
C HIS A 100 0.98 11.19 -12.12
N THR A 101 0.87 12.51 -11.99
CA THR A 101 1.34 13.35 -10.87
C THR A 101 0.26 13.66 -9.85
N GLY A 102 -0.99 13.19 -10.08
CA GLY A 102 -2.14 13.41 -9.20
C GLY A 102 -2.00 12.89 -7.75
N GLY A 103 -0.98 12.09 -7.48
CA GLY A 103 -0.66 11.61 -6.13
C GLY A 103 -1.81 10.82 -5.50
N THR A 104 -2.10 11.08 -4.21
CA THR A 104 -3.18 10.41 -3.47
C THR A 104 -4.54 11.10 -3.64
N LYS A 105 -4.61 12.23 -4.36
CA LYS A 105 -5.87 12.93 -4.61
C LYS A 105 -6.64 12.17 -5.68
N THR A 106 -7.93 11.89 -5.42
CA THR A 106 -8.79 11.20 -6.39
C THR A 106 -9.14 12.12 -7.55
N PHE A 107 -9.37 11.55 -8.74
CA PHE A 107 -9.78 12.33 -9.91
C PHE A 107 -11.09 13.09 -9.69
N VAL A 108 -12.05 12.51 -8.98
CA VAL A 108 -13.30 13.21 -8.59
C VAL A 108 -13.01 14.49 -7.82
N ARG A 109 -12.01 14.46 -6.92
CA ARG A 109 -11.61 15.64 -6.16
C ARG A 109 -10.90 16.67 -7.03
N TYR A 110 -10.06 16.24 -7.99
CA TYR A 110 -9.48 17.15 -8.98
C TYR A 110 -10.55 17.85 -9.83
N HIS A 111 -11.57 17.11 -10.30
CA HIS A 111 -12.68 17.69 -11.05
C HIS A 111 -13.45 18.73 -10.21
N ALA A 112 -13.78 18.39 -8.96
CA ALA A 112 -14.51 19.30 -8.07
C ALA A 112 -13.72 20.58 -7.75
N GLU A 113 -12.42 20.47 -7.50
CA GLU A 113 -11.54 21.63 -7.27
C GLU A 113 -11.44 22.49 -8.56
N TYR A 114 -11.29 21.86 -9.73
CA TYR A 114 -11.24 22.59 -11.00
C TYR A 114 -12.55 23.33 -11.31
N GLU A 115 -13.71 22.69 -11.07
CA GLU A 115 -15.03 23.31 -11.24
C GLU A 115 -15.24 24.51 -10.31
N GLN A 116 -14.73 24.45 -9.08
CA GLN A 116 -14.80 25.57 -8.14
C GLN A 116 -13.95 26.76 -8.62
N GLU A 117 -12.78 26.49 -9.22
CA GLU A 117 -11.86 27.53 -9.70
C GLU A 117 -12.30 28.14 -11.05
N HIS A 118 -12.77 27.32 -11.98
CA HIS A 118 -13.02 27.71 -13.38
C HIS A 118 -14.52 27.82 -13.73
N GLY A 119 -15.41 27.43 -12.83
CA GLY A 119 -16.87 27.46 -13.02
C GLY A 119 -17.41 26.44 -14.03
N ARG A 120 -16.57 25.53 -14.52
CA ARG A 120 -16.93 24.45 -15.45
C ARG A 120 -16.08 23.21 -15.23
N ALA A 121 -16.53 22.06 -15.73
CA ALA A 121 -15.72 20.85 -15.75
C ALA A 121 -14.48 21.04 -16.64
N PRO A 122 -13.33 20.44 -16.29
CA PRO A 122 -12.15 20.42 -17.15
C PRO A 122 -12.43 19.60 -18.40
N ASP A 123 -11.92 20.05 -19.55
CA ASP A 123 -11.87 19.25 -20.77
C ASP A 123 -10.93 18.04 -20.57
N PRO A 124 -11.12 16.89 -21.26
CA PRO A 124 -10.22 15.75 -21.11
C PRO A 124 -8.74 16.09 -21.34
N ILE A 125 -8.43 17.03 -22.24
CA ILE A 125 -7.05 17.46 -22.49
C ILE A 125 -6.52 18.30 -21.30
N GLU A 126 -7.32 19.22 -20.78
CA GLU A 126 -6.95 20.03 -19.61
C GLU A 126 -6.78 19.17 -18.36
N PHE A 127 -7.66 18.18 -18.18
CA PHE A 127 -7.56 17.22 -17.10
C PHE A 127 -6.30 16.36 -17.23
N PHE A 128 -5.96 15.95 -18.45
CA PHE A 128 -4.74 15.20 -18.72
C PHE A 128 -3.50 16.01 -18.33
N ASP A 129 -3.43 17.28 -18.74
CA ASP A 129 -2.36 18.22 -18.36
C ASP A 129 -2.22 18.35 -16.84
N LEU A 130 -3.34 18.55 -16.14
CA LEU A 130 -3.38 18.73 -14.68
C LEU A 130 -2.77 17.55 -13.92
N VAL A 131 -2.90 16.33 -14.45
CA VAL A 131 -2.48 15.11 -13.77
C VAL A 131 -1.26 14.43 -14.40
N HIS A 132 -0.68 14.97 -15.48
CA HIS A 132 0.54 14.42 -16.13
C HIS A 132 1.69 15.44 -16.25
N LYS A 133 1.51 16.66 -15.74
CA LYS A 133 2.60 17.64 -15.59
C LYS A 133 3.13 17.67 -14.16
N ARG A 134 4.43 17.95 -14.03
CA ARG A 134 5.10 18.14 -12.75
C ARG A 134 4.73 19.51 -12.21
N HIS A 135 4.52 19.61 -10.90
CA HIS A 135 4.42 20.91 -10.22
C HIS A 135 5.83 21.51 -9.97
N ASP A 136 6.61 21.67 -11.05
CA ASP A 136 7.87 22.41 -11.07
C ASP A 136 7.68 23.79 -11.70
N GLU A 137 8.74 24.61 -11.70
CA GLU A 137 8.70 25.99 -12.23
C GLU A 137 8.31 26.06 -13.71
N ASN A 138 8.53 24.97 -14.47
CA ASN A 138 8.30 24.91 -15.91
C ASN A 138 7.04 24.12 -16.30
N ASN A 139 6.30 23.60 -15.32
CA ASN A 139 5.17 22.69 -15.50
C ASN A 139 5.48 21.55 -16.49
N SER A 140 6.68 20.97 -16.36
CA SER A 140 7.23 20.03 -17.35
C SER A 140 6.48 18.69 -17.39
N TRP A 141 6.51 18.00 -18.53
CA TRP A 141 5.90 16.67 -18.65
C TRP A 141 6.58 15.64 -17.74
N ILE A 142 5.78 14.72 -17.19
CA ILE A 142 6.30 13.67 -16.33
C ILE A 142 7.13 12.63 -17.09
N ASP A 143 6.71 12.29 -18.32
CA ASP A 143 7.36 11.38 -19.26
C ASP A 143 7.08 11.76 -20.73
N ASP A 144 7.96 11.31 -21.63
CA ASP A 144 7.87 11.58 -23.08
C ASP A 144 6.58 11.02 -23.72
N ALA A 145 6.00 9.97 -23.13
CA ALA A 145 4.76 9.36 -23.62
C ALA A 145 3.56 10.29 -23.38
N SER A 146 3.52 10.97 -22.22
CA SER A 146 2.51 11.98 -21.89
C SER A 146 2.59 13.17 -22.85
N GLU A 147 3.80 13.64 -23.13
CA GLU A 147 4.03 14.74 -24.08
C GLU A 147 3.53 14.39 -25.48
N GLN A 148 3.88 13.21 -26.00
CA GLN A 148 3.44 12.75 -27.32
C GLN A 148 1.91 12.63 -27.43
N ILE A 149 1.25 12.08 -26.40
CA ILE A 149 -0.21 11.94 -26.39
C ILE A 149 -0.89 13.31 -26.37
N ALA A 150 -0.37 14.25 -25.59
CA ALA A 150 -0.90 15.61 -25.54
C ALA A 150 -0.76 16.32 -26.90
N VAL A 151 0.42 16.24 -27.52
CA VAL A 151 0.67 16.80 -28.86
C VAL A 151 -0.30 16.22 -29.90
N VAL A 152 -0.54 14.90 -29.88
CA VAL A 152 -1.53 14.27 -30.77
C VAL A 152 -2.94 14.81 -30.47
N GLY A 153 -3.34 14.92 -29.21
CA GLY A 153 -4.62 15.49 -28.79
C GLY A 153 -4.83 16.95 -29.23
N TYR A 154 -3.77 17.77 -29.25
CA TYR A 154 -3.83 19.15 -29.74
C TYR A 154 -3.86 19.27 -31.27
N THR A 155 -3.40 18.25 -32.00
CA THR A 155 -3.24 18.31 -33.47
C THR A 155 -4.42 17.73 -34.25
N VAL A 156 -5.31 16.98 -33.58
CA VAL A 156 -6.53 16.45 -34.19
C VAL A 156 -7.72 17.27 -33.65
N PRO A 157 -8.32 18.19 -34.43
CA PRO A 157 -9.46 18.95 -33.97
C PRO A 157 -10.67 18.01 -33.82
N SER A 158 -11.33 18.12 -32.66
CA SER A 158 -12.61 17.48 -32.32
C SER A 158 -13.76 17.92 -33.20
#